data_AF-A0A3E2C8E0-F1
#
_entry.id   AF-A0A3E2C8E0-F1
#
_cell.length_a   1.000
_cell.length_b   1.000
_cell.length_c   1.000
_cell.angle_alpha   90.00
_cell.angle_beta   90.00
_cell.angle_gamma   90.00
#
_symmetry.space_group_name_H-M   'P 1'
#
loop_
_entity.id
_entity.type
_entity.pdbx_description
1 polymer ?
#
loop_
_entity_poly.entity_id
_entity_poly.type
_entity_poly.pdbx_seq_one_letter_code
_entity_poly.pdbx_strand_id
1 'polypeptide(L)'
;LAAILLFGTDNRIISVLPQHKTDAIFRVFNVDRYDDRDVVITNLIESYDRLMEFGKKHLNDVFTLDGVQRISARDKILREIISNLLMHRDFSSGYVPKLVIERDKITTENANLAHGHGNLNLKTFKPFAKNPPIAKVFREIGLADELGSGMRNSYKYTKMYSGGEPVFTEADVFTTVIPLSEAATATVGPTEELDPREQVREQVREQVREQVTIQALLQFCIVPRSRKEMQEFMGLTGRRNFSEKYIKPLLSAGKIEMTIPDKPNSRNQKYKKVNIED
;
A
#
# COMPACT_ATOMS: atom_id res chain seq x y z
N LEU A 1 29.57 1.44 5.74
CA LEU A 1 28.12 1.22 5.56
C LEU A 1 27.77 0.74 4.15
N ALA A 2 28.06 1.49 3.08
CA ALA A 2 27.68 1.14 1.70
C ALA A 2 28.01 -0.32 1.28
N ALA A 3 29.22 -0.81 1.52
CA ALA A 3 29.59 -2.19 1.19
C ALA A 3 28.74 -3.24 1.93
N ILE A 4 28.38 -2.97 3.19
CA ILE A 4 27.51 -3.85 3.99
C ILE A 4 26.10 -3.83 3.41
N LEU A 5 25.58 -2.66 3.02
CA LEU A 5 24.25 -2.55 2.42
C LEU A 5 24.18 -3.21 1.04
N LEU A 6 25.25 -3.18 0.26
CA LEU A 6 25.30 -3.76 -1.10
C LEU A 6 25.52 -5.28 -1.11
N PHE A 7 26.37 -5.80 -0.22
CA PHE A 7 26.87 -7.18 -0.30
C PHE A 7 26.85 -7.94 1.03
N GLY A 8 26.41 -7.28 2.12
CA GLY A 8 26.36 -7.90 3.43
C GLY A 8 25.23 -8.92 3.53
N THR A 9 25.41 -9.89 4.42
CA THR A 9 24.33 -10.78 4.83
C THR A 9 23.31 -10.03 5.69
N ASP A 10 22.08 -10.52 5.76
CA ASP A 10 21.00 -9.93 6.56
C ASP A 10 21.42 -9.66 8.01
N ASN A 11 22.06 -10.63 8.66
CA ASN A 11 22.57 -10.49 10.02
C ASN A 11 23.57 -9.34 10.15
N ARG A 12 24.46 -9.17 9.15
CA ARG A 12 25.45 -8.10 9.16
C ARG A 12 24.81 -6.74 8.95
N ILE A 13 23.83 -6.65 8.06
CA ILE A 13 23.08 -5.42 7.81
C ILE A 13 22.32 -5.00 9.07
N ILE A 14 21.55 -5.91 9.67
CA ILE A 14 20.77 -5.63 10.89
C ILE A 14 21.68 -5.23 12.05
N SER A 15 22.90 -5.79 12.14
CA SER A 15 23.86 -5.43 13.19
C SER A 15 24.35 -3.97 13.12
N VAL A 16 24.34 -3.35 11.94
CA VAL A 16 24.81 -1.96 11.74
C VAL A 16 23.68 -0.97 11.44
N LEU A 17 22.56 -1.46 10.92
CA LEU A 17 21.37 -0.68 10.58
C LEU A 17 20.12 -1.49 10.95
N PRO A 18 19.74 -1.57 12.23
CA PRO A 18 18.62 -2.40 12.70
C PRO A 18 17.27 -2.03 12.08
N GLN A 19 17.12 -0.77 11.67
CA GLN A 19 15.94 -0.26 10.97
C GLN A 19 15.94 -0.53 9.46
N HIS A 20 16.94 -1.25 8.92
CA HIS A 20 17.01 -1.58 7.50
C HIS A 20 15.83 -2.45 7.11
N LYS A 21 14.98 -1.89 6.25
CA LYS A 21 13.88 -2.57 5.58
C LYS A 21 13.34 -1.69 4.47
N THR A 22 12.63 -2.30 3.54
CA THR A 22 11.82 -1.67 2.50
C THR A 22 10.50 -2.43 2.38
N ASP A 23 9.37 -1.72 2.42
CA ASP A 23 8.06 -2.33 2.24
C ASP A 23 7.65 -2.26 0.76
N ALA A 24 7.26 -3.39 0.17
CA ALA A 24 6.50 -3.44 -1.07
C ALA A 24 5.05 -3.78 -0.74
N ILE A 25 4.10 -2.97 -1.18
CA ILE A 25 2.68 -3.08 -0.81
C ILE A 25 1.84 -3.03 -2.08
N PHE A 26 0.92 -3.98 -2.21
CA PHE A 26 -0.10 -3.99 -3.24
C PHE A 26 -1.46 -3.83 -2.58
N ARG A 27 -2.23 -2.80 -2.97
CA ARG A 27 -3.57 -2.50 -2.43
C ARG A 27 -4.50 -2.01 -3.53
N VAL A 28 -5.15 -2.93 -4.21
CA VAL A 28 -6.16 -2.65 -5.25
C VAL A 28 -7.57 -2.97 -4.76
N PHE A 29 -7.76 -4.02 -3.98
CA PHE A 29 -9.07 -4.42 -3.45
C PHE A 29 -9.19 -4.06 -1.97
N ASN A 30 -8.23 -4.45 -1.13
CA ASN A 30 -8.22 -4.17 0.30
C ASN A 30 -7.43 -2.90 0.64
N VAL A 31 -8.11 -1.75 0.57
CA VAL A 31 -7.49 -0.44 0.79
C VAL A 31 -7.13 -0.18 2.27
N ASP A 32 -7.84 -0.80 3.21
CA ASP A 32 -7.62 -0.63 4.66
C ASP A 32 -6.40 -1.41 5.19
N ARG A 33 -6.00 -2.48 4.48
CA ARG A 33 -4.78 -3.24 4.79
C ARG A 33 -3.87 -3.25 3.57
N TYR A 34 -3.88 -4.35 2.84
CA TYR A 34 -3.16 -4.62 1.61
C TYR A 34 -3.63 -5.98 1.11
N ASP A 35 -3.57 -6.19 -0.20
CA ASP A 35 -3.82 -7.50 -0.82
C ASP A 35 -2.56 -8.36 -0.80
N ASP A 36 -1.40 -7.73 -0.95
CA ASP A 36 -0.10 -8.38 -0.82
C ASP A 36 0.93 -7.41 -0.22
N ARG A 37 1.89 -7.94 0.53
CA ARG A 37 2.98 -7.16 1.11
C ARG A 37 4.24 -8.00 1.18
N ASP A 38 5.32 -7.47 0.62
CA ASP A 38 6.66 -7.98 0.84
C ASP A 38 7.45 -7.05 1.77
N VAL A 39 8.09 -7.62 2.80
CA VAL A 39 8.98 -6.90 3.71
C VAL A 39 10.41 -7.32 3.40
N VAL A 40 11.14 -6.44 2.74
CA VAL A 40 12.48 -6.72 2.22
C VAL A 40 13.52 -6.20 3.22
N ILE A 41 14.33 -7.11 3.77
CA ILE A 41 15.34 -6.82 4.81
C ILE A 41 16.76 -7.25 4.42
N THR A 42 16.96 -7.68 3.16
CA THR A 42 18.25 -8.13 2.62
C THR A 42 19.06 -6.95 2.04
N ASN A 43 20.24 -7.24 1.49
CA ASN A 43 21.09 -6.28 0.78
C ASN A 43 20.38 -5.60 -0.40
N LEU A 44 20.92 -4.47 -0.85
CA LEU A 44 20.29 -3.61 -1.85
C LEU A 44 20.20 -4.26 -3.24
N ILE A 45 21.07 -5.21 -3.58
CA ILE A 45 21.03 -5.90 -4.87
C ILE A 45 19.87 -6.90 -4.87
N GLU A 46 19.80 -7.76 -3.87
CA GLU A 46 18.66 -8.69 -3.71
C GLU A 46 17.34 -7.94 -3.48
N SER A 47 17.39 -6.79 -2.79
CA SER A 47 16.22 -5.93 -2.62
C SER A 47 15.70 -5.41 -3.95
N TYR A 48 16.59 -5.03 -4.88
CA TYR A 48 16.19 -4.61 -6.21
C TYR A 48 15.45 -5.74 -6.94
N ASP A 49 16.00 -6.96 -6.93
CA ASP A 49 15.39 -8.10 -7.61
C ASP A 49 14.01 -8.44 -7.03
N ARG A 50 13.88 -8.48 -5.70
CA ARG A 50 12.59 -8.73 -5.03
C ARG A 50 11.55 -7.65 -5.33
N LEU A 51 11.94 -6.38 -5.34
CA LEU A 51 11.03 -5.28 -5.69
C LEU A 51 10.62 -5.32 -7.16
N MET A 52 11.54 -5.70 -8.06
CA MET A 52 11.23 -5.91 -9.47
C MET A 52 10.25 -7.06 -9.66
N GLU A 53 10.46 -8.19 -8.99
CA GLU A 53 9.54 -9.33 -9.00
C GLU A 53 8.16 -8.96 -8.45
N PHE A 54 8.11 -8.21 -7.34
CA PHE A 54 6.86 -7.70 -6.79
C PHE A 54 6.11 -6.81 -7.78
N GLY A 55 6.81 -5.89 -8.44
CA GLY A 55 6.23 -5.05 -9.49
C GLY A 55 5.73 -5.86 -10.68
N LYS A 56 6.51 -6.84 -11.17
CA LYS A 56 6.13 -7.70 -12.29
C LYS A 56 4.95 -8.61 -11.99
N LYS A 57 4.83 -9.07 -10.73
CA LYS A 57 3.71 -9.89 -10.26
C LYS A 57 2.38 -9.12 -10.30
N HIS A 58 2.42 -7.83 -9.95
CA HIS A 58 1.20 -7.03 -9.71
C HIS A 58 0.86 -6.04 -10.83
N LEU A 59 1.74 -5.89 -11.83
CA LEU A 59 1.54 -4.98 -12.96
C LEU A 59 1.64 -5.73 -14.28
N ASN A 60 0.65 -5.51 -15.14
CA ASN A 60 0.63 -6.08 -16.48
C ASN A 60 1.69 -5.43 -17.38
N ASP A 61 2.30 -6.24 -18.24
CA ASP A 61 3.15 -5.75 -19.32
C ASP A 61 2.29 -5.37 -20.53
N VAL A 62 1.84 -4.11 -20.57
CA VAL A 62 1.03 -3.57 -21.66
C VAL A 62 1.89 -3.48 -22.93
N PHE A 63 1.32 -3.91 -24.06
CA PHE A 63 2.00 -3.85 -25.36
C PHE A 63 2.38 -2.40 -25.69
N THR A 64 3.68 -2.13 -25.74
CA THR A 64 4.22 -0.79 -25.97
C THR A 64 5.31 -0.83 -27.04
N LEU A 65 5.28 0.14 -27.96
CA LEU A 65 6.28 0.32 -29.01
C LEU A 65 7.09 1.60 -28.78
N ASP A 66 8.40 1.52 -28.97
CA ASP A 66 9.31 2.67 -29.07
C ASP A 66 9.89 2.69 -30.49
N GLY A 67 9.28 3.51 -31.35
CA GLY A 67 9.48 3.43 -32.79
C GLY A 67 8.94 2.11 -33.35
N VAL A 68 9.84 1.24 -33.83
CA VAL A 68 9.50 -0.08 -34.38
C VAL A 68 9.79 -1.23 -33.41
N GLN A 69 10.40 -0.96 -32.26
CA GLN A 69 10.79 -2.00 -31.30
C GLN A 69 9.75 -2.13 -30.20
N ARG A 70 9.36 -3.38 -29.89
CA ARG A 70 8.57 -3.68 -28.70
C ARG A 70 9.45 -3.53 -27.45
N ILE A 71 8.91 -2.82 -26.46
CA ILE A 71 9.56 -2.62 -25.16
C ILE A 71 8.57 -2.91 -24.02
N SER A 72 9.10 -3.21 -22.84
CA SER A 72 8.31 -3.21 -21.61
C SER A 72 8.43 -1.86 -20.91
N ALA A 73 7.42 -0.99 -21.08
CA ALA A 73 7.38 0.28 -20.36
C ALA A 73 7.28 0.07 -18.85
N ARG A 74 6.55 -0.97 -18.42
CA ARG A 74 6.47 -1.41 -17.02
C ARG A 74 7.86 -1.64 -16.42
N ASP A 75 8.67 -2.49 -17.04
CA ASP A 75 9.98 -2.85 -16.50
C ASP A 75 10.94 -1.66 -16.48
N LYS A 76 10.84 -0.77 -17.48
CA LYS A 76 11.64 0.47 -17.53
C LYS A 76 11.26 1.46 -16.42
N ILE A 77 9.96 1.62 -16.15
CA ILE A 77 9.46 2.43 -15.04
C ILE A 77 9.91 1.83 -13.71
N LEU A 78 9.67 0.54 -13.50
CA LEU A 78 10.02 -0.17 -12.25
C LEU A 78 11.51 -0.07 -11.96
N ARG A 79 12.37 -0.35 -12.95
CA ARG A 79 13.82 -0.22 -12.82
C ARG A 79 14.21 1.17 -12.32
N GLU A 80 13.63 2.21 -12.91
CA GLU A 80 13.96 3.59 -12.58
C GLU A 80 13.53 3.97 -11.16
N ILE A 81 12.27 3.73 -10.80
CA ILE A 81 11.75 4.13 -9.48
C ILE A 81 12.33 3.28 -8.34
N ILE A 82 12.62 1.99 -8.58
CA ILE A 82 13.22 1.10 -7.58
C ILE A 82 14.70 1.45 -7.38
N SER A 83 15.46 1.65 -8.45
CA SER A 83 16.84 2.11 -8.34
C SER A 83 16.94 3.43 -7.60
N ASN A 84 16.04 4.38 -7.89
CA ASN A 84 16.00 5.65 -7.17
C ASN A 84 15.65 5.46 -5.69
N LEU A 85 14.65 4.65 -5.37
CA LEU A 85 14.23 4.35 -4.00
C LEU A 85 15.38 3.78 -3.15
N LEU A 86 16.18 2.87 -3.71
CA LEU A 86 17.27 2.19 -2.99
C LEU A 86 18.53 3.05 -2.91
N MET A 87 18.88 3.73 -4.00
CA MET A 87 20.17 4.42 -4.16
C MET A 87 20.18 5.83 -3.56
N HIS A 88 19.04 6.53 -3.57
CA HIS A 88 18.93 7.91 -3.09
C HIS A 88 18.37 8.06 -1.67
N ARG A 89 18.06 6.95 -1.00
CA ARG A 89 17.62 6.91 0.39
C ARG A 89 18.63 7.53 1.36
N ASP A 90 18.13 8.30 2.31
CA ASP A 90 18.86 8.62 3.53
C ASP A 90 18.80 7.43 4.51
N PHE A 91 19.91 6.70 4.64
CA PHE A 91 20.03 5.53 5.52
C PHE A 91 20.19 5.89 7.00
N SER A 92 20.36 7.18 7.34
CA SER A 92 20.39 7.62 8.75
C SER A 92 18.99 7.75 9.36
N SER A 93 17.97 7.89 8.51
CA SER A 93 16.57 8.04 8.94
C SER A 93 15.91 6.72 9.32
N GLY A 94 15.01 6.78 10.31
CA GLY A 94 14.13 5.68 10.70
C GLY A 94 12.89 5.52 9.82
N TYR A 95 12.66 6.43 8.87
CA TYR A 95 11.54 6.34 7.95
C TYR A 95 11.72 5.13 7.03
N VAL A 96 10.65 4.35 6.91
CA VAL A 96 10.63 3.09 6.18
C VAL A 96 10.33 3.38 4.72
N PRO A 97 11.25 3.13 3.77
CA PRO A 97 10.95 3.31 2.37
C PRO A 97 9.86 2.35 1.92
N LYS A 98 9.04 2.80 0.97
CA LYS A 98 7.89 2.04 0.46
C LYS A 98 7.82 2.08 -1.06
N LEU A 99 7.47 0.95 -1.65
CA LEU A 99 6.91 0.83 -3.00
C LEU A 99 5.44 0.42 -2.83
N VAL A 100 4.52 1.29 -3.20
CA VAL A 100 3.07 1.06 -3.06
C VAL A 100 2.44 1.02 -4.44
N ILE A 101 1.79 -0.08 -4.79
CA ILE A 101 1.02 -0.24 -6.02
C ILE A 101 -0.46 -0.20 -5.65
N GLU A 102 -1.15 0.79 -6.18
CA GLU A 102 -2.59 0.99 -6.04
C GLU A 102 -3.27 0.83 -7.40
N ARG A 103 -4.59 0.95 -7.45
CA ARG A 103 -5.36 0.76 -8.69
C ARG A 103 -4.94 1.73 -9.79
N ASP A 104 -4.71 2.99 -9.41
CA ASP A 104 -4.54 4.15 -10.29
C ASP A 104 -3.12 4.72 -10.29
N LYS A 105 -2.21 4.19 -9.46
CA LYS A 105 -0.83 4.69 -9.36
C LYS A 105 0.14 3.72 -8.69
N ILE A 106 1.43 3.94 -8.96
CA ILE A 106 2.56 3.46 -8.16
C ILE A 106 3.11 4.66 -7.39
N THR A 107 3.37 4.49 -6.10
CA THR A 107 4.03 5.49 -5.26
C THR A 107 5.31 4.90 -4.67
N THR A 108 6.43 5.61 -4.78
CA THR A 108 7.64 5.31 -4.00
C THR A 108 7.93 6.43 -3.03
N GLU A 109 8.28 6.07 -1.80
CA GLU A 109 8.57 7.02 -0.71
C GLU A 109 9.88 6.61 -0.03
N ASN A 110 10.80 7.54 0.18
CA ASN A 110 11.98 7.32 1.02
C ASN A 110 12.39 8.58 1.78
N ALA A 111 13.00 8.40 2.94
CA ALA A 111 13.69 9.50 3.62
C ALA A 111 14.75 10.11 2.73
N ASN A 112 14.93 11.41 2.90
CA ASN A 112 15.68 12.21 1.98
C ASN A 112 16.43 13.34 2.69
N LEU A 113 17.68 13.57 2.27
CA LEU A 113 18.41 14.80 2.58
C LEU A 113 18.12 15.83 1.48
N ALA A 114 17.03 16.57 1.67
CA ALA A 114 16.51 17.49 0.67
C ALA A 114 17.46 18.67 0.42
N HIS A 115 17.67 19.00 -0.85
CA HIS A 115 18.44 20.19 -1.27
C HIS A 115 17.53 21.34 -1.73
N GLY A 116 16.21 21.11 -1.69
CA GLY A 116 15.15 22.02 -2.09
C GLY A 116 13.80 21.43 -1.71
N HIS A 117 12.73 22.20 -1.92
CA HIS A 117 11.36 21.77 -1.61
C HIS A 117 10.45 21.93 -2.83
N GLY A 118 9.54 20.97 -2.99
CA GLY A 118 8.48 21.00 -4.01
C GLY A 118 8.71 20.07 -5.18
N ASN A 119 7.88 20.24 -6.21
CA ASN A 119 7.90 19.37 -7.37
C ASN A 119 9.13 19.62 -8.23
N LEU A 120 9.87 18.55 -8.56
CA LEU A 120 11.01 18.64 -9.45
C LEU A 120 10.55 18.89 -10.89
N ASN A 121 11.21 19.83 -11.56
CA ASN A 121 10.97 20.12 -12.96
C ASN A 121 12.12 19.58 -13.80
N LEU A 122 11.81 18.82 -14.86
CA LEU A 122 12.78 18.20 -15.75
C LEU A 122 13.80 19.18 -16.35
N LYS A 123 13.40 20.45 -16.57
CA LYS A 123 14.28 21.48 -17.18
C LYS A 123 15.25 22.11 -16.18
N THR A 124 14.89 22.16 -14.90
CA THR A 124 15.68 22.83 -13.85
C THR A 124 16.36 21.83 -12.92
N PHE A 125 15.99 20.56 -12.98
CA PHE A 125 16.53 19.50 -12.15
C PHE A 125 18.03 19.32 -12.40
N LYS A 126 18.80 19.33 -11.31
CA LYS A 126 20.23 19.01 -11.31
C LYS A 126 20.41 17.66 -10.63
N PRO A 127 20.85 16.62 -11.37
CA PRO A 127 21.08 15.31 -10.80
C PRO A 127 22.14 15.35 -9.69
N PHE A 128 21.85 14.73 -8.54
CA PHE A 128 22.78 14.65 -7.42
C PHE A 128 22.76 13.26 -6.78
N ALA A 129 23.91 12.58 -6.77
CA ALA A 129 24.06 11.26 -6.18
C ALA A 129 24.18 11.37 -4.66
N LYS A 130 23.09 11.08 -3.94
CA LYS A 130 23.02 11.15 -2.46
C LYS A 130 23.92 10.09 -1.80
N ASN A 131 24.05 8.92 -2.43
CA ASN A 131 24.98 7.87 -2.00
C ASN A 131 25.93 7.47 -3.17
N PRO A 132 27.01 8.23 -3.44
CA PRO A 132 27.86 8.01 -4.61
C PRO A 132 28.45 6.59 -4.75
N PRO A 133 28.91 5.90 -3.67
CA PRO A 133 29.43 4.55 -3.80
C PRO A 133 28.35 3.52 -4.19
N ILE A 134 27.15 3.64 -3.63
CA ILE A 134 26.00 2.78 -3.98
C ILE A 134 25.62 3.06 -5.44
N ALA A 135 25.53 4.33 -5.81
CA ALA A 135 25.18 4.74 -7.16
C ALA A 135 26.15 4.30 -8.23
N LYS A 136 27.45 4.31 -7.89
CA LYS A 136 28.48 3.75 -8.76
C LYS A 136 28.22 2.27 -8.99
N VAL A 137 28.06 1.48 -7.94
CA VAL A 137 27.83 0.03 -8.09
C VAL A 137 26.58 -0.24 -8.93
N PHE A 138 25.44 0.36 -8.60
CA PHE A 138 24.18 0.19 -9.35
C PHE A 138 24.33 0.47 -10.85
N ARG A 139 25.12 1.48 -11.22
CA ARG A 139 25.43 1.77 -12.63
C ARG A 139 26.33 0.72 -13.27
N GLU A 140 27.43 0.35 -12.62
CA GLU A 140 28.40 -0.62 -13.17
C GLU A 140 27.76 -2.00 -13.39
N ILE A 141 26.80 -2.40 -12.54
CA ILE A 141 26.07 -3.67 -12.69
C ILE A 141 24.78 -3.54 -13.52
N GLY A 142 24.50 -2.37 -14.10
CA GLY A 142 23.37 -2.15 -15.03
C GLY A 142 21.99 -1.93 -14.40
N LEU A 143 21.90 -1.80 -13.08
CA LEU A 143 20.63 -1.55 -12.36
C LEU A 143 20.16 -0.09 -12.47
N ALA A 144 21.06 0.86 -12.71
CA ALA A 144 20.72 2.28 -12.90
C ALA A 144 21.42 2.86 -14.14
N ASP A 145 20.78 3.85 -14.79
CA ASP A 145 21.38 4.58 -15.91
C ASP A 145 22.28 5.74 -15.41
N GLU A 146 22.94 6.42 -16.34
CA GLU A 146 23.73 7.61 -16.02
C GLU A 146 22.86 8.74 -15.45
N LEU A 147 23.44 9.53 -14.54
CA LEU A 147 22.74 10.62 -13.84
C LEU A 147 22.02 11.56 -14.82
N GLY A 148 20.71 11.75 -14.59
CA GLY A 148 19.88 12.71 -15.35
C GLY A 148 19.12 12.11 -16.53
N SER A 149 19.44 10.88 -16.94
CA SER A 149 18.62 10.13 -17.91
C SER A 149 17.32 9.59 -17.28
N GLY A 150 17.39 9.24 -15.99
CA GLY A 150 16.32 8.57 -15.27
C GLY A 150 14.98 9.31 -15.20
N MET A 151 15.01 10.61 -14.92
CA MET A 151 13.80 11.44 -14.91
C MET A 151 13.19 11.53 -16.32
N ARG A 152 14.01 11.70 -17.37
CA ARG A 152 13.53 11.74 -18.77
C ARG A 152 12.89 10.41 -19.18
N ASN A 153 13.54 9.29 -18.84
CA ASN A 153 13.03 7.95 -19.10
C ASN A 153 11.70 7.73 -18.37
N SER A 154 11.58 8.18 -17.11
CA SER A 154 10.33 8.12 -16.37
C SER A 154 9.20 8.84 -17.08
N TYR A 155 9.40 10.08 -17.56
CA TYR A 155 8.39 10.79 -18.35
C TYR A 155 8.02 10.03 -19.63
N LYS A 156 9.02 9.58 -20.39
CA LYS A 156 8.81 8.85 -21.65
C LYS A 156 7.98 7.59 -21.43
N TYR A 157 8.40 6.72 -20.52
CA TYR A 157 7.77 5.42 -20.33
C TYR A 157 6.45 5.51 -19.57
N THR A 158 6.30 6.45 -18.63
CA THR A 158 4.99 6.71 -17.99
C THR A 158 3.96 7.14 -19.03
N LYS A 159 4.35 8.06 -19.92
CA LYS A 159 3.46 8.50 -21.00
C LYS A 159 3.03 7.35 -21.90
N MET A 160 3.94 6.42 -22.20
CA MET A 160 3.63 5.23 -23.00
C MET A 160 2.78 4.20 -22.25
N TYR A 161 2.96 4.07 -20.93
CA TYR A 161 2.31 3.03 -20.13
C TYR A 161 0.89 3.40 -19.67
N SER A 162 0.69 4.64 -19.21
CA SER A 162 -0.59 5.11 -18.68
C SER A 162 -1.15 6.35 -19.39
N GLY A 163 -0.39 6.98 -20.29
CA GLY A 163 -0.78 8.26 -20.90
C GLY A 163 -0.62 9.47 -19.98
N GLY A 164 -0.32 9.25 -18.69
CA GLY A 164 -0.09 10.30 -17.70
C GLY A 164 1.36 10.78 -17.65
N GLU A 165 1.67 11.54 -16.62
CA GLU A 165 3.02 12.03 -16.33
C GLU A 165 3.42 11.69 -14.89
N PRO A 166 4.69 11.36 -14.63
CA PRO A 166 5.17 11.12 -13.30
C PRO A 166 5.29 12.44 -12.51
N VAL A 167 5.11 12.37 -11.19
CA VAL A 167 5.32 13.49 -10.28
C VAL A 167 6.42 13.13 -9.30
N PHE A 168 7.44 13.98 -9.20
CA PHE A 168 8.54 13.84 -8.26
C PHE A 168 8.50 14.99 -7.27
N THR A 169 8.34 14.70 -5.99
CA THR A 169 8.26 15.71 -4.92
C THR A 169 9.49 15.59 -4.02
N GLU A 170 10.29 16.65 -3.98
CA GLU A 170 11.44 16.77 -3.08
C GLU A 170 10.99 17.44 -1.77
N ALA A 171 11.12 16.72 -0.67
CA ALA A 171 10.95 17.17 0.71
C ALA A 171 11.76 16.22 1.62
N ASP A 172 11.56 16.28 2.94
CA ASP A 172 12.13 15.32 3.90
C ASP A 172 11.81 13.86 3.55
N VAL A 173 10.65 13.63 2.94
CA VAL A 173 10.30 12.39 2.25
C VAL A 173 10.28 12.68 0.75
N PHE A 174 11.18 12.03 0.02
CA PHE A 174 11.14 12.05 -1.43
C PHE A 174 10.02 11.13 -1.90
N THR A 175 9.11 11.66 -2.72
CA THR A 175 7.96 10.91 -3.23
C THR A 175 7.95 10.91 -4.74
N THR A 176 7.85 9.72 -5.35
CA THR A 176 7.57 9.58 -6.79
C THR A 176 6.20 8.96 -6.97
N VAL A 177 5.37 9.57 -7.82
CA VAL A 177 4.06 9.04 -8.20
C VAL A 177 4.04 8.78 -9.69
N ILE A 178 3.76 7.54 -10.07
CA ILE A 178 3.55 7.11 -11.45
C ILE A 178 2.06 6.78 -11.63
N PRO A 179 1.29 7.53 -12.41
CA PRO A 179 -0.10 7.18 -12.70
C PRO A 179 -0.17 5.86 -13.47
N LEU A 180 -1.19 5.05 -13.20
CA LEU A 180 -1.51 3.79 -13.86
C LEU A 180 -2.84 3.90 -14.60
N SER A 181 -2.94 3.18 -15.72
CA SER A 181 -4.22 2.94 -16.40
C SER A 181 -4.89 1.71 -15.81
N GLU A 182 -6.21 1.56 -15.99
CA GLU A 182 -6.93 0.36 -15.54
C GLU A 182 -6.34 -0.93 -16.13
N ALA A 183 -5.86 -0.87 -17.37
CA ALA A 183 -5.23 -2.01 -18.04
C ALA A 183 -3.93 -2.48 -17.34
N ALA A 184 -3.24 -1.61 -16.60
CA ALA A 184 -2.01 -1.94 -15.91
C ALA A 184 -2.23 -2.85 -14.68
N THR A 185 -3.40 -2.75 -14.04
CA THR A 185 -3.75 -3.48 -12.81
C THR A 185 -4.92 -4.45 -12.99
N ALA A 186 -5.52 -4.49 -14.19
CA ALA A 186 -6.57 -5.46 -14.53
C ALA A 186 -6.05 -6.89 -14.43
N THR A 187 -6.79 -7.80 -13.82
CA THR A 187 -6.40 -9.22 -13.80
C THR A 187 -6.63 -9.83 -15.18
N VAL A 188 -5.57 -10.24 -15.90
CA VAL A 188 -5.67 -10.92 -17.20
C VAL A 188 -5.32 -12.40 -17.08
N GLY A 189 -6.30 -13.23 -17.44
CA GLY A 189 -6.28 -14.69 -17.53
C GLY A 189 -7.68 -15.15 -17.90
N PRO A 190 -7.91 -16.42 -18.30
CA PRO A 190 -9.21 -16.99 -18.06
C PRO A 190 -9.46 -16.74 -16.57
N THR A 191 -10.63 -16.21 -16.20
CA THR A 191 -11.14 -16.62 -14.91
C THR A 191 -10.97 -18.13 -14.91
N GLU A 192 -10.07 -18.68 -14.07
CA GLU A 192 -10.37 -20.00 -13.58
C GLU A 192 -11.86 -19.88 -13.24
N GLU A 193 -12.69 -20.70 -13.87
CA GLU A 193 -13.99 -21.00 -13.30
C GLU A 193 -13.68 -21.68 -11.94
N LEU A 194 -13.14 -20.92 -10.99
CA LEU A 194 -13.53 -20.96 -9.62
C LEU A 194 -15.04 -20.81 -9.73
N ASP A 195 -15.69 -21.98 -9.72
CA ASP A 195 -17.12 -22.16 -9.60
C ASP A 195 -17.66 -20.94 -8.85
N PRO A 196 -18.59 -20.15 -9.43
CA PRO A 196 -19.13 -18.95 -8.80
C PRO A 196 -19.57 -19.19 -7.34
N ARG A 197 -19.75 -20.46 -6.96
CA ARG A 197 -20.01 -20.93 -5.60
C ARG A 197 -18.85 -20.76 -4.61
N GLU A 198 -17.58 -20.65 -4.99
CA GLU A 198 -16.43 -20.53 -4.06
C GLU A 198 -16.13 -19.08 -3.64
N GLN A 199 -16.11 -18.11 -4.57
CA GLN A 199 -15.97 -16.69 -4.22
C GLN A 199 -17.21 -16.14 -3.51
N VAL A 200 -18.40 -16.61 -3.91
CA VAL A 200 -19.63 -16.39 -3.15
C VAL A 200 -19.52 -17.09 -1.79
N ARG A 201 -18.94 -18.29 -1.66
CA ARG A 201 -18.81 -18.96 -0.35
C ARG A 201 -17.94 -18.20 0.66
N GLU A 202 -16.86 -17.55 0.27
CA GLU A 202 -16.04 -16.78 1.23
C GLU A 202 -16.66 -15.42 1.58
N GLN A 203 -17.14 -14.66 0.59
CA GLN A 203 -17.84 -13.38 0.86
C GLN A 203 -19.19 -13.60 1.56
N VAL A 204 -19.93 -14.65 1.20
CA VAL A 204 -21.13 -15.08 1.93
C VAL A 204 -20.74 -15.68 3.27
N ARG A 205 -19.60 -16.37 3.46
CA ARG A 205 -19.19 -16.82 4.81
C ARG A 205 -18.85 -15.65 5.72
N GLU A 206 -18.18 -14.61 5.25
CA GLU A 206 -17.92 -13.41 6.06
C GLU A 206 -19.18 -12.58 6.28
N GLN A 207 -20.01 -12.33 5.25
CA GLN A 207 -21.29 -11.64 5.40
C GLN A 207 -22.29 -12.44 6.26
N VAL A 208 -22.35 -13.76 6.12
CA VAL A 208 -23.18 -14.64 6.97
C VAL A 208 -22.62 -14.69 8.38
N ARG A 209 -21.29 -14.75 8.59
CA ARG A 209 -20.72 -14.65 9.95
C ARG A 209 -21.01 -13.29 10.59
N GLU A 210 -20.93 -12.21 9.83
CA GLU A 210 -21.23 -10.85 10.33
C GLU A 210 -22.74 -10.64 10.56
N GLN A 211 -23.61 -11.18 9.71
CA GLN A 211 -25.06 -11.19 9.92
C GLN A 211 -25.48 -12.08 11.10
N VAL A 212 -24.91 -13.29 11.22
CA VAL A 212 -25.17 -14.23 12.33
C VAL A 212 -24.71 -13.61 13.66
N THR A 213 -23.58 -12.89 13.67
CA THR A 213 -23.11 -12.19 14.88
C THR A 213 -23.95 -10.96 15.21
N ILE A 214 -24.46 -10.22 14.22
CA ILE A 214 -25.42 -9.12 14.47
C ILE A 214 -26.74 -9.66 15.02
N GLN A 215 -27.26 -10.77 14.50
CA GLN A 215 -28.51 -11.36 14.98
C GLN A 215 -28.37 -11.87 16.42
N ALA A 216 -27.24 -12.50 16.75
CA ALA A 216 -26.89 -12.89 18.12
C ALA A 216 -26.79 -11.66 19.05
N LEU A 217 -26.17 -10.58 18.58
CA LEU A 217 -26.09 -9.31 19.33
C LEU A 217 -27.48 -8.71 19.59
N LEU A 218 -28.38 -8.74 18.61
CA LEU A 218 -29.76 -8.26 18.77
C LEU A 218 -30.53 -9.09 19.80
N GLN A 219 -30.36 -10.42 19.81
CA GLN A 219 -30.94 -11.29 20.84
C GLN A 219 -30.36 -10.97 22.22
N PHE A 220 -29.05 -10.74 22.31
CA PHE A 220 -28.40 -10.31 23.55
C PHE A 220 -28.94 -8.96 24.08
N CYS A 221 -29.37 -8.09 23.18
CA CYS A 221 -29.96 -6.77 23.49
C CYS A 221 -31.47 -6.81 23.79
N ILE A 222 -32.12 -7.97 23.92
CA ILE A 222 -33.51 -8.04 24.43
C ILE A 222 -33.63 -7.33 25.79
N VAL A 223 -32.61 -7.50 26.63
CA VAL A 223 -32.43 -6.74 27.87
C VAL A 223 -31.52 -5.56 27.58
N PRO A 224 -31.72 -4.37 28.20
CA PRO A 224 -30.82 -3.24 28.02
C PRO A 224 -29.36 -3.57 28.35
N ARG A 225 -28.46 -3.44 27.37
CA ARG A 225 -27.02 -3.67 27.51
C ARG A 225 -26.21 -2.41 27.27
N SER A 226 -25.13 -2.25 28.03
CA SER A 226 -24.14 -1.22 27.77
C SER A 226 -23.29 -1.55 26.56
N ARG A 227 -22.68 -0.52 25.95
CA ARG A 227 -21.69 -0.67 24.88
C ARG A 227 -20.59 -1.67 25.23
N LYS A 228 -20.13 -1.67 26.47
CA LYS A 228 -19.05 -2.53 26.95
C LYS A 228 -19.47 -4.00 26.95
N GLU A 229 -20.64 -4.30 27.52
CA GLU A 229 -21.20 -5.66 27.53
C GLU A 229 -21.44 -6.20 26.10
N MET A 230 -21.94 -5.34 25.20
CA MET A 230 -22.13 -5.70 23.79
C MET A 230 -20.80 -6.02 23.08
N GLN A 231 -19.76 -5.24 23.34
CA GLN A 231 -18.44 -5.44 22.75
C GLN A 231 -17.75 -6.71 23.30
N GLU A 232 -17.89 -6.97 24.60
CA GLU A 232 -17.39 -8.19 25.26
C GLU A 232 -18.10 -9.44 24.75
N PHE A 233 -19.43 -9.38 24.59
CA PHE A 233 -20.22 -10.46 23.99
C PHE A 233 -19.74 -10.83 22.57
N MET A 234 -19.29 -9.86 21.79
CA MET A 234 -18.74 -10.08 20.45
C MET A 234 -17.26 -10.51 20.43
N GLY A 235 -16.60 -10.62 21.59
CA GLY A 235 -15.19 -11.04 21.68
C GLY A 235 -14.19 -10.03 21.08
N LEU A 236 -14.58 -8.77 20.94
CA LEU A 236 -13.77 -7.74 20.27
C LEU A 236 -12.87 -7.00 21.27
N THR A 237 -11.61 -7.42 21.40
CA THR A 237 -10.62 -6.91 22.38
C THR A 237 -9.74 -5.73 21.91
N GLY A 238 -10.15 -4.99 20.89
CA GLY A 238 -9.41 -3.82 20.38
C GLY A 238 -10.15 -2.48 20.56
N ARG A 239 -9.42 -1.36 20.66
CA ARG A 239 -9.96 0.01 20.48
C ARG A 239 -10.29 0.29 19.01
N ARG A 240 -11.13 -0.56 18.39
CA ARG A 240 -11.79 -0.25 17.11
C ARG A 240 -13.17 0.34 17.42
N ASN A 241 -13.63 1.22 16.55
CA ASN A 241 -14.87 1.99 16.70
C ASN A 241 -16.14 1.11 16.68
N PHE A 242 -16.36 0.30 17.72
CA PHE A 242 -17.54 -0.55 17.90
C PHE A 242 -18.85 0.25 17.76
N SER A 243 -18.83 1.51 18.22
CA SER A 243 -19.97 2.41 18.09
C SER A 243 -20.26 2.78 16.63
N GLU A 244 -19.24 3.05 15.81
CA GLU A 244 -19.41 3.37 14.39
C GLU A 244 -19.80 2.15 13.57
N LYS A 245 -19.22 0.99 13.87
CA LYS A 245 -19.39 -0.23 13.07
C LYS A 245 -20.68 -1.00 13.39
N TYR A 246 -21.13 -0.99 14.66
CA TYR A 246 -22.27 -1.81 15.10
C TYR A 246 -23.41 -0.97 15.68
N ILE A 247 -23.14 -0.06 16.62
CA ILE A 247 -24.22 0.66 17.32
C ILE A 247 -24.93 1.65 16.40
N LYS A 248 -24.20 2.56 15.73
CA LYS A 248 -24.81 3.57 14.86
C LYS A 248 -25.62 2.95 13.71
N PRO A 249 -25.12 1.94 12.97
CA PRO A 249 -25.92 1.29 11.94
C PRO A 249 -27.19 0.64 12.48
N LEU A 250 -27.14 0.01 13.66
CA LEU A 250 -28.31 -0.62 14.27
C LEU A 250 -29.34 0.40 14.80
N LEU A 251 -28.89 1.56 15.28
CA LEU A 251 -29.77 2.68 15.64
C LEU A 251 -30.41 3.30 14.40
N SER A 252 -29.62 3.58 13.35
CA SER A 252 -30.12 4.13 12.08
C SER A 252 -31.10 3.18 11.37
N ALA A 253 -30.89 1.87 11.50
CA ALA A 253 -31.80 0.85 11.00
C ALA A 253 -32.98 0.54 11.94
N GLY A 254 -33.11 1.24 13.07
CA GLY A 254 -34.21 1.05 14.03
C GLY A 254 -34.25 -0.31 14.72
N LYS A 255 -33.16 -1.09 14.70
CA LYS A 255 -33.12 -2.46 15.29
C LYS A 255 -32.85 -2.46 16.78
N ILE A 256 -32.20 -1.40 17.27
CA ILE A 256 -32.00 -1.14 18.71
C ILE A 256 -32.38 0.31 18.99
N GLU A 257 -32.74 0.61 20.23
CA GLU A 257 -33.02 1.95 20.72
C GLU A 257 -32.21 2.28 21.97
N MET A 258 -32.00 3.58 22.19
CA MET A 258 -31.36 4.10 23.40
C MET A 258 -32.34 4.10 24.56
N THR A 259 -31.88 3.68 25.73
CA THR A 259 -32.68 3.76 26.97
C THR A 259 -32.77 5.18 27.52
N ILE A 260 -31.84 6.07 27.15
CA ILE A 260 -31.84 7.49 27.53
C ILE A 260 -31.67 8.34 26.25
N PRO A 261 -32.73 8.55 25.45
CA PRO A 261 -32.66 9.28 24.19
C PRO A 261 -32.21 10.75 24.36
N ASP A 262 -32.67 11.42 25.41
CA ASP A 262 -32.39 12.85 25.65
C ASP A 262 -30.93 13.13 26.03
N LYS A 263 -30.18 12.10 26.43
CA LYS A 263 -28.77 12.19 26.84
C LYS A 263 -27.96 11.07 26.17
N PRO A 264 -27.70 11.16 24.85
CA PRO A 264 -27.05 10.09 24.09
C PRO A 264 -25.66 9.73 24.63
N ASN A 265 -24.94 10.72 25.19
CA ASN A 265 -23.60 10.56 25.80
C ASN A 265 -23.63 10.23 27.30
N SER A 266 -24.77 9.80 27.86
CA SER A 266 -24.87 9.41 29.26
C SER A 266 -23.92 8.25 29.59
N ARG A 267 -23.23 8.32 30.74
CA ARG A 267 -22.41 7.21 31.25
C ARG A 267 -23.23 5.96 31.54
N ASN A 268 -24.53 6.12 31.77
CA ASN A 268 -25.48 5.04 32.03
C ASN A 268 -26.26 4.64 30.76
N GLN A 269 -25.84 5.07 29.58
CA GLN A 269 -26.51 4.72 28.32
C GLN A 269 -26.47 3.21 28.09
N LYS A 270 -27.64 2.65 27.81
CA LYS A 270 -27.82 1.26 27.39
C LYS A 270 -28.66 1.20 26.12
N TYR A 271 -28.49 0.12 25.38
CA TYR A 271 -29.18 -0.16 24.13
C TYR A 271 -30.04 -1.40 24.31
N LYS A 272 -31.26 -1.37 23.80
CA LYS A 272 -32.19 -2.50 23.81
C LYS A 272 -32.75 -2.73 22.42
N LYS A 273 -33.07 -3.97 22.08
CA LYS A 273 -33.69 -4.33 20.81
C LYS A 273 -35.07 -3.70 20.70
N VAL A 274 -35.39 -3.15 19.55
CA VAL A 274 -36.74 -2.68 19.22
C VAL A 274 -37.56 -3.90 18.81
N ASN A 275 -38.70 -4.12 19.47
CA ASN A 275 -39.68 -5.10 19.01
C ASN A 275 -40.44 -4.45 17.86
N ILE A 276 -40.08 -4.81 16.64
CA ILE A 276 -40.90 -4.51 15.47
C ILE A 276 -42.00 -5.57 15.49
N GLU A 277 -43.21 -5.19 15.91
CA GLU A 277 -44.43 -5.89 15.50
C GLU A 277 -44.67 -5.48 14.04
N ASP A 278 -44.93 -6.48 13.18
CA ASP A 278 -44.95 -6.40 11.70
C ASP A 278 -45.74 -5.22 11.12
#